data_AF-A0A963WUD4-F1
#
_entry.id   AF-A0A963WUD4-F1
#
_cell.length_a   1.000
_cell.length_b   1.000
_cell.length_c   1.000
_cell.angle_alpha   90.00
_cell.angle_beta   90.00
_cell.angle_gamma   90.00
#
_symmetry.space_group_name_H-M   'P 1'
#
loop_
_entity.id
_entity.type
_entity.pdbx_description
1 polymer ?
#
loop_
_entity_poly.entity_id
_entity_poly.type
_entity_poly.pdbx_seq_one_letter_code
_entity_poly.pdbx_strand_id
1 'polypeptide(L)' 'MSSLTFRSSRPDSWTMPRAHRDASQRYMAYGPIRPMEEPGLIEKLASIFRR' A
#
# COMPACT_ATOMS: atom_id res chain seq x y z
N MET A 1 -12.62 16.43 -27.07
CA MET A 1 -12.03 16.67 -25.74
C MET A 1 -13.11 16.40 -24.69
N SER A 2 -12.85 15.59 -23.67
CA SER A 2 -13.85 15.23 -22.66
C SER A 2 -14.19 16.43 -21.76
N SER A 3 -15.49 16.67 -21.55
CA SER A 3 -16.01 17.72 -20.68
C SER A 3 -15.89 17.29 -19.22
N LEU A 4 -14.77 17.61 -18.58
CA LEU A 4 -14.61 17.42 -17.14
C LEU A 4 -15.15 18.67 -16.43
N THR A 5 -16.32 18.54 -15.81
CA THR A 5 -16.92 19.60 -14.99
C THR A 5 -16.29 19.55 -13.59
N PHE A 6 -15.34 20.43 -13.32
CA PHE A 6 -14.76 20.57 -11.98
C PHE A 6 -15.80 21.19 -11.04
N ARG A 7 -16.39 20.38 -10.15
CA ARG A 7 -17.36 20.84 -9.13
C ARG A 7 -16.69 21.41 -7.88
N SER A 8 -15.39 21.24 -7.73
CA SER A 8 -14.61 21.76 -6.60
C SER A 8 -13.16 22.01 -7.02
N SER A 9 -12.48 22.92 -6.32
CA SER A 9 -11.02 23.10 -6.43
C SER A 9 -10.23 22.04 -5.67
N ARG A 10 -10.89 21.07 -5.02
CA ARG A 10 -10.19 20.00 -4.34
C ARG A 10 -9.50 19.14 -5.39
N PRO A 11 -8.23 18.78 -5.17
CA PRO A 11 -7.49 17.93 -6.09
C PRO A 11 -8.18 16.57 -6.20
N ASP A 12 -8.25 16.06 -7.43
CA ASP A 12 -8.82 14.74 -7.69
C ASP A 12 -8.08 13.67 -6.88
N SER A 13 -8.81 12.69 -6.37
CA SER A 13 -8.25 11.63 -5.53
C SER A 13 -7.19 10.79 -6.25
N TRP A 14 -7.26 10.71 -7.58
CA TRP A 14 -6.24 10.07 -8.39
C TRP A 14 -4.96 10.90 -8.43
N THR A 15 -5.07 12.22 -8.55
CA THR A 15 -3.93 13.15 -8.62
C THR A 15 -3.28 13.34 -7.24
N MET A 16 -4.04 13.17 -6.16
CA MET A 16 -3.55 13.19 -4.79
C MET A 16 -3.93 11.90 -4.04
N PRO A 17 -3.16 10.81 -4.21
CA PRO A 17 -3.27 9.68 -3.31
C PRO A 17 -2.96 10.18 -1.89
N ARG A 18 -3.91 9.99 -0.96
CA ARG A 18 -3.70 10.41 0.43
C ARG A 18 -2.58 9.55 1.02
N ALA A 19 -1.41 10.17 1.22
CA ALA A 19 -0.33 9.53 1.94
C ALA A 19 -0.85 9.13 3.33
N HIS A 20 -0.73 7.86 3.68
CA HIS A 20 -0.94 7.43 5.06
C HIS A 20 0.09 8.16 5.92
N ARG A 21 -0.40 9.13 6.69
CA ARG A 21 0.44 10.01 7.52
C ARG A 21 1.24 9.23 8.57
N ASP A 22 0.73 8.06 8.95
CA ASP A 22 1.30 7.21 9.98
C ASP A 22 1.57 5.79 9.41
N ALA A 23 2.65 5.17 9.87
CA ALA A 23 2.97 3.77 9.62
C ALA A 23 1.89 2.83 10.16
N SER A 24 1.25 3.17 11.29
CA SER A 24 0.17 2.36 11.88
C SER A 24 -1.03 2.25 10.92
N GLN A 25 -1.45 3.36 10.32
CA GLN A 25 -2.56 3.42 9.36
C GLN A 25 -2.23 2.65 8.08
N ARG A 26 -0.98 2.71 7.60
CA ARG A 26 -0.52 1.86 6.49
C ARG A 26 -0.62 0.39 6.82
N TYR A 27 -0.13 0.01 7.99
CA TYR A 27 -0.12 -1.38 8.43
C TYR A 27 -1.54 -1.93 8.55
N MET A 28 -2.49 -1.14 9.08
CA MET A 28 -3.89 -1.54 9.15
C MET A 28 -4.53 -1.68 7.77
N ALA A 29 -4.18 -0.81 6.81
CA ALA A 29 -4.77 -0.82 5.47
C ALA A 29 -4.20 -1.90 4.55
N TYR A 30 -2.88 -2.17 4.63
CA TYR A 30 -2.16 -3.02 3.66
C TYR A 30 -1.44 -4.21 4.30
N GLY A 31 -1.38 -4.27 5.62
CA GLY A 31 -0.63 -5.30 6.35
C GLY A 31 0.89 -5.07 6.33
N PRO A 32 1.67 -6.11 6.69
CA PRO A 32 3.12 -6.05 6.73
C PRO A 32 3.73 -5.88 5.33
N ILE A 33 4.81 -5.11 5.27
CA ILE A 33 5.66 -5.00 4.08
C ILE A 33 6.26 -6.38 3.79
N ARG A 34 6.08 -6.86 2.55
CA ARG A 34 6.68 -8.11 2.08
C ARG A 34 8.02 -7.83 1.41
N PRO A 35 8.99 -8.75 1.51
CA PRO A 35 10.20 -8.68 0.70
C PRO A 35 9.82 -8.70 -0.79
N MET A 36 10.62 -8.00 -1.59
CA MET A 36 10.42 -7.92 -3.04
C MET A 36 10.80 -9.23 -3.74
N GLU A 37 11.79 -9.93 -3.18
CA GLU A 37 12.18 -11.26 -3.64
C GLU A 37 11.24 -12.31 -3.07
N GLU A 38 10.82 -13.25 -3.92
CA GLU A 38 9.99 -14.36 -3.47
C GLU A 38 10.80 -15.26 -2.55
N PRO A 39 10.32 -15.52 -1.32
CA PRO A 39 11.08 -16.32 -0.39
C PRO A 39 11.21 -17.74 -0.93
N GLY A 40 12.45 -18.23 -0.92
CA GLY A 40 12.77 -19.60 -1.33
C GLY A 40 12.11 -20.63 -0.42
N LEU A 41 12.13 -21.91 -0.84
CA LEU A 41 11.50 -22.99 -0.09
C LEU A 41 12.08 -23.14 1.33
N ILE A 42 13.40 -22.93 1.48
CA ILE A 42 14.11 -22.98 2.76
C ILE A 42 13.69 -21.82 3.67
N GLU A 43 13.57 -20.60 3.14
CA GLU A 43 13.21 -19.40 3.91
C GLU A 43 11.77 -19.49 4.42
N LYS A 44 10.85 -20.00 3.58
CA LYS A 44 9.48 -20.31 4.00
C LYS A 44 9.48 -21.32 5.15
N LEU A 45 10.26 -22.39 5.05
CA LEU A 45 10.35 -23.41 6.10
C LEU A 45 10.92 -22.83 7.40
N ALA A 46 12.01 -22.07 7.33
CA ALA A 46 12.62 -21.41 8.48
C ALA A 46 11.68 -20.41 9.17
N SER A 47 10.83 -19.71 8.40
CA SER A 47 9.85 -18.77 8.95
C SER A 47 8.78 -19.44 9.83
N ILE A 48 8.46 -20.71 9.59
CA ILE A 48 7.48 -21.48 10.38
C ILE A 48 8.02 -21.74 11.80
N PHE A 49 9.32 -22.05 11.93
CA PHE A 49 9.95 -22.36 13.22
C PHE A 49 10.25 -21.12 14.07
N ARG A 50 10.13 -19.91 13.50
CA ARG A 50 10.36 -18.63 14.21
C ARG A 50 9.08 -18.04 14.82
N ARG A 51 7.92 -18.66 14.59
CA ARG A 51 6.62 -18.21 15.11
C ARG A 51 6.31 -18.83 16.46
#